data_AF-B7ELM2-F1
#
_entry.id   AF-B7ELM2-F1
#
_cell.length_a   1.000
_cell.length_b   1.000
_cell.length_c   1.000
_cell.angle_alpha   90.00
_cell.angle_beta   90.00
_cell.angle_gamma   90.00
#
_symmetry.space_group_name_H-M   'P 1'
#
loop_
_entity.id
_entity.type
_entity.pdbx_description
1 polymer ?
#
loop_
_entity_poly.entity_id
_entity_poly.type
_entity_poly.pdbx_seq_one_letter_code
_entity_poly.pdbx_strand_id
1 'polypeptide(L)'
;MVLIDIRGMLQSMGKEISSFPLPEIDESHDSTRGDPREIIEESSIVVERDDMNLPDQLNDEQRSAFNKIMNAVGSAQGSVFFVDGPGGTGKTFLYRALLATVRGNGDIEVATATSGVAASIMPAGRTAHSRFKIPLNIEEGSYCSFTKQSGTAKLLQMASLIIWDEASMTKRQAVEALDMSMRDIMGCPRSPFGGKTIVFGGDFRQVLPVIRKGTRSQITEATLRRSYLWDCMVQLKLVRNMRAQSDAWFADYLLRVGNGTEEVNKEGNIGLPSDICLECKGNETDLERLIDTVFPNLNDNLTDPNYIICRAILSTRNEFVDRINMKMIERFRGDVMTYHSFD
;
A
#
# COMPACT_ATOMS: atom_id res chain seq x y z
N MET A 1 13.85 20.75 1.31
CA MET A 1 12.38 20.97 1.28
C MET A 1 11.72 21.11 2.66
N VAL A 2 11.89 20.18 3.63
CA VAL A 2 11.34 20.37 5.01
C VAL A 2 11.86 21.64 5.69
N LEU A 3 13.14 21.96 5.49
CA LEU A 3 13.74 23.19 5.99
C LEU A 3 13.17 24.47 5.34
N ILE A 4 12.60 24.39 4.12
CA ILE A 4 11.95 25.53 3.45
C ILE A 4 10.61 25.85 4.13
N ASP A 5 9.84 24.82 4.51
CA ASP A 5 8.58 25.01 5.25
C ASP A 5 8.82 25.53 6.66
N ILE A 6 9.83 24.97 7.35
CA ILE A 6 10.27 25.49 8.65
C ILE A 6 10.69 26.95 8.51
N ARG A 7 11.39 27.33 7.42
CA ARG A 7 11.73 28.74 7.13
C ARG A 7 10.48 29.61 7.00
N GLY A 8 9.48 29.17 6.22
CA GLY A 8 8.22 29.92 6.06
C GLY A 8 7.44 30.08 7.37
N MET A 9 7.34 29.02 8.18
CA MET A 9 6.70 29.08 9.50
C MET A 9 7.46 30.01 10.46
N LEU A 10 8.80 29.89 10.50
CA LEU A 10 9.63 30.75 11.35
C LEU A 10 9.54 32.22 10.93
N GLN A 11 9.53 32.51 9.62
CA GLN A 11 9.35 33.87 9.09
C GLN A 11 7.99 34.45 9.50
N SER A 12 6.92 33.64 9.49
CA SER A 12 5.60 34.07 9.99
C SER A 12 5.60 34.42 11.49
N MET A 13 6.56 33.86 12.24
CA MET A 13 6.80 34.13 13.66
C MET A 13 7.92 35.17 13.89
N GLY A 14 8.39 35.85 12.84
CA GLY A 14 9.45 36.86 12.89
C GLY A 14 10.85 36.32 13.17
N LYS A 15 11.09 35.03 12.91
CA LYS A 15 12.38 34.36 13.12
C LYS A 15 13.01 33.91 11.80
N GLU A 16 14.32 34.05 11.72
CA GLU A 16 15.14 33.54 10.62
C GLU A 16 15.51 32.07 10.89
N ILE A 17 15.43 31.19 9.90
CA ILE A 17 15.83 29.78 10.09
C ILE A 17 17.32 29.61 10.41
N SER A 18 18.15 30.55 9.94
CA SER A 18 19.58 30.63 10.25
C SER A 18 19.86 30.85 11.74
N SER A 19 18.85 31.25 12.53
CA SER A 19 18.96 31.35 13.99
C SER A 19 18.88 30.00 14.71
N PHE A 20 18.63 28.90 13.99
CA PHE A 20 18.56 27.54 14.54
C PHE A 20 19.68 26.67 13.97
N PRO A 21 20.20 25.68 14.73
CA PRO A 21 21.27 24.78 14.29
C PRO A 21 20.72 23.70 13.35
N LEU A 22 20.19 24.14 12.20
CA LEU A 22 19.63 23.28 11.16
C LEU A 22 20.58 23.27 9.94
N PRO A 23 20.57 22.20 9.13
CA PRO A 23 21.35 22.14 7.89
C PRO A 23 21.02 23.29 6.92
N GLU A 24 21.94 23.61 6.00
CA GLU A 24 21.68 24.61 4.95
C GLU A 24 20.51 24.19 4.05
N ILE A 25 19.74 25.18 3.60
CA ILE A 25 18.60 24.94 2.71
C ILE A 25 19.13 24.71 1.30
N ASP A 26 18.78 23.57 0.73
CA ASP A 26 18.84 23.36 -0.71
C ASP A 26 17.72 24.17 -1.41
N GLU A 27 18.10 25.28 -2.04
CA GLU A 27 17.19 26.21 -2.73
C GLU A 27 16.67 25.68 -4.08
N SER A 28 17.16 24.53 -4.57
CA SER A 28 16.64 23.92 -5.80
C SER A 28 15.15 23.54 -5.70
N HIS A 29 14.63 23.45 -4.48
CA HIS A 29 13.24 23.09 -4.16
C HIS A 29 12.40 24.27 -3.64
N ASP A 30 12.85 25.52 -3.81
CA ASP A 30 12.11 26.70 -3.37
C ASP A 30 10.84 26.94 -4.23
N SER A 31 9.67 26.71 -3.64
CA SER A 31 8.36 26.85 -4.28
C SER A 31 7.92 28.30 -4.52
N THR A 32 8.76 29.30 -4.24
CA THR A 32 8.54 30.69 -4.64
C THR A 32 8.38 30.87 -6.17
N ARG A 33 8.69 29.83 -6.97
CA ARG A 33 8.55 29.79 -8.44
C ARG A 33 7.17 29.35 -8.99
N GLY A 34 6.19 29.04 -8.15
CA GLY A 34 4.76 28.98 -8.57
C GLY A 34 4.09 27.60 -8.56
N ASP A 35 4.85 26.50 -8.62
CA ASP A 35 4.28 25.14 -8.55
C ASP A 35 4.18 24.63 -7.10
N PRO A 36 3.06 23.99 -6.71
CA PRO A 36 2.91 23.39 -5.38
C PRO A 36 3.94 22.30 -5.09
N ARG A 37 4.32 22.20 -3.81
CA ARG A 37 5.28 21.20 -3.29
C ARG A 37 4.92 19.78 -3.71
N GLU A 38 3.64 19.40 -3.62
CA GLU A 38 3.19 18.05 -3.96
C GLU A 38 3.43 17.70 -5.43
N ILE A 39 3.43 18.68 -6.34
CA ILE A 39 3.74 18.46 -7.76
C ILE A 39 5.24 18.30 -7.97
N ILE A 40 6.05 19.14 -7.31
CA ILE A 40 7.53 19.04 -7.37
C ILE A 40 7.99 17.68 -6.83
N GLU A 41 7.37 17.22 -5.73
CA GLU A 41 7.66 15.90 -5.15
C GLU A 41 7.42 14.76 -6.12
N GLU A 42 6.31 14.77 -6.88
CA GLU A 42 6.04 13.70 -7.86
C GLU A 42 6.87 13.83 -9.14
N SER A 43 7.07 15.06 -9.65
CA SER A 43 7.79 15.28 -10.91
C SER A 43 9.30 15.08 -10.80
N SER A 44 9.86 15.17 -9.58
CA SER A 44 11.29 14.96 -9.32
C SER A 44 11.68 13.49 -9.13
N ILE A 45 10.72 12.56 -9.14
CA ILE A 45 11.01 11.14 -8.95
C ILE A 45 11.75 10.62 -10.18
N VAL A 46 12.99 10.15 -9.99
CA VAL A 46 13.76 9.54 -11.07
C VAL A 46 13.15 8.20 -11.44
N VAL A 47 12.93 7.96 -12.74
CA VAL A 47 12.59 6.61 -13.22
C VAL A 47 13.84 5.77 -13.22
N GLU A 48 13.85 4.68 -12.44
CA GLU A 48 14.94 3.72 -12.47
C GLU A 48 15.05 3.09 -13.87
N ARG A 49 16.27 2.91 -14.38
CA ARG A 49 16.45 2.32 -15.73
C ARG A 49 15.86 0.92 -15.85
N ASP A 50 15.89 0.17 -14.75
CA ASP A 50 15.32 -1.17 -14.68
C ASP A 50 13.79 -1.13 -14.81
N ASP A 51 13.16 -0.05 -14.31
CA ASP A 51 11.71 0.14 -14.37
C ASP A 51 11.21 0.43 -15.80
N MET A 52 12.03 1.05 -16.64
CA MET A 52 11.69 1.35 -18.04
C MET A 52 11.50 0.09 -18.89
N ASN A 53 12.12 -1.03 -18.51
CA ASN A 53 12.02 -2.30 -19.24
C ASN A 53 10.94 -3.24 -18.68
N LEU A 54 10.25 -2.86 -17.60
CA LEU A 54 9.19 -3.69 -17.01
C LEU A 54 8.02 -3.99 -17.96
N PRO A 55 7.56 -3.04 -18.81
CA PRO A 55 6.47 -3.33 -19.74
C PRO A 55 6.77 -4.51 -20.68
N ASP A 56 8.04 -4.74 -21.03
CA ASP A 56 8.45 -5.84 -21.90
C ASP A 56 8.45 -7.19 -21.17
N GLN A 57 8.56 -7.18 -19.84
CA GLN A 57 8.60 -8.36 -18.99
C GLN A 57 7.22 -8.80 -18.47
N LEU A 58 6.16 -8.05 -18.76
CA LEU A 58 4.80 -8.40 -18.37
C LEU A 58 4.35 -9.70 -19.05
N ASN A 59 3.74 -10.58 -18.26
CA ASN A 59 3.03 -11.75 -18.80
C ASN A 59 1.74 -11.33 -19.55
N ASP A 60 1.09 -12.25 -20.24
CA ASP A 60 -0.06 -11.93 -21.12
C ASP A 60 -1.23 -11.24 -20.39
N GLU A 61 -1.55 -11.68 -19.17
CA GLU A 61 -2.64 -11.14 -18.35
C GLU A 61 -2.31 -9.72 -17.88
N GLN A 62 -1.09 -9.53 -17.38
CA GLN A 62 -0.57 -8.22 -16.96
C GLN A 62 -0.45 -7.26 -18.15
N ARG A 63 0.01 -7.73 -19.32
CA ARG A 63 0.11 -6.93 -20.54
C ARG A 63 -1.25 -6.50 -21.05
N SER A 64 -2.25 -7.39 -20.99
CA SER A 64 -3.64 -7.07 -21.32
C SER A 64 -4.19 -5.99 -20.38
N ALA A 65 -3.95 -6.11 -19.07
CA ALA A 65 -4.32 -5.10 -18.08
C ALA A 65 -3.59 -3.76 -18.33
N PHE A 66 -2.29 -3.80 -18.54
CA PHE A 66 -1.44 -2.65 -18.84
C PHE A 66 -1.95 -1.88 -20.06
N ASN A 67 -2.16 -2.56 -21.18
CA ASN A 67 -2.64 -1.92 -22.42
C ASN A 67 -4.01 -1.27 -22.23
N LYS A 68 -4.94 -1.94 -21.52
CA LYS A 68 -6.27 -1.36 -21.23
C LYS A 68 -6.17 -0.10 -20.39
N ILE A 69 -5.33 -0.10 -19.36
CA ILE A 69 -5.14 1.04 -18.47
C ILE A 69 -4.44 2.18 -19.23
N MET A 70 -3.35 1.91 -19.95
CA MET A 70 -2.61 2.94 -20.70
C MET A 70 -3.45 3.58 -21.81
N ASN A 71 -4.32 2.79 -22.47
CA ASN A 71 -5.29 3.35 -23.41
C ASN A 71 -6.26 4.33 -22.74
N ALA A 72 -6.70 4.05 -21.51
CA ALA A 72 -7.55 4.96 -20.75
C ALA A 72 -6.80 6.20 -20.27
N VAL A 73 -5.53 6.06 -19.86
CA VAL A 73 -4.65 7.20 -19.50
C VAL A 73 -4.48 8.16 -20.69
N GLY A 74 -4.28 7.65 -21.89
CA GLY A 74 -4.16 8.47 -23.11
C GLY A 74 -5.48 9.02 -23.67
N SER A 75 -6.62 8.68 -23.07
CA SER A 75 -7.95 9.09 -23.55
C SER A 75 -8.49 10.31 -22.80
N ALA A 76 -9.36 11.08 -23.45
CA ALA A 76 -9.99 12.24 -22.82
C ALA A 76 -11.01 11.89 -21.73
N GLN A 77 -11.49 10.65 -21.70
CA GLN A 77 -12.39 10.11 -20.67
C GLN A 77 -11.66 8.99 -19.93
N GLY A 78 -11.11 9.30 -18.76
CA GLY A 78 -10.46 8.30 -17.90
C GLY A 78 -11.42 7.19 -17.49
N SER A 79 -10.86 6.13 -16.91
CA SER A 79 -11.61 4.94 -16.49
C SER A 79 -11.20 4.47 -15.11
N VAL A 80 -12.12 3.78 -14.43
CA VAL A 80 -11.87 3.19 -13.12
C VAL A 80 -11.64 1.70 -13.30
N PHE A 81 -10.52 1.20 -12.79
CA PHE A 81 -10.14 -0.21 -12.87
C PHE A 81 -10.01 -0.81 -11.47
N PHE A 82 -10.32 -2.10 -11.36
CA PHE A 82 -9.97 -2.91 -10.20
C PHE A 82 -9.15 -4.12 -10.66
N VAL A 83 -7.90 -4.21 -10.20
CA VAL A 83 -7.01 -5.35 -10.46
C VAL A 83 -7.17 -6.37 -9.34
N ASP A 84 -7.96 -7.40 -9.58
CA ASP A 84 -8.12 -8.58 -8.72
C ASP A 84 -6.99 -9.55 -9.03
N GLY A 85 -6.11 -9.77 -8.06
CA GLY A 85 -5.00 -10.70 -8.21
C GLY A 85 -4.63 -11.32 -6.87
N PRO A 86 -4.71 -12.65 -6.72
CA PRO A 86 -4.21 -13.34 -5.55
C PRO A 86 -2.75 -12.99 -5.21
N GLY A 87 -2.35 -13.29 -3.97
CA GLY A 87 -0.97 -13.17 -3.52
C GLY A 87 0.01 -13.83 -4.51
N GLY A 88 1.02 -13.09 -4.95
CA GLY A 88 2.06 -13.60 -5.87
C GLY A 88 1.76 -13.45 -7.36
N THR A 89 0.63 -12.87 -7.78
CA THR A 89 0.30 -12.65 -9.22
C THR A 89 1.00 -11.45 -9.87
N GLY A 90 1.84 -10.73 -9.13
CA GLY A 90 2.62 -9.60 -9.66
C GLY A 90 1.83 -8.30 -9.86
N LYS A 91 0.76 -8.06 -9.09
CA LYS A 91 0.03 -6.77 -9.09
C LYS A 91 0.96 -5.56 -8.98
N THR A 92 1.86 -5.57 -7.99
CA THR A 92 2.81 -4.48 -7.78
C THR A 92 3.81 -4.32 -8.94
N PHE A 93 4.18 -5.42 -9.61
CA PHE A 93 5.03 -5.38 -10.80
C PHE A 93 4.31 -4.67 -11.96
N LEU A 94 3.02 -4.97 -12.16
CA LEU A 94 2.17 -4.24 -13.11
C LEU A 94 2.07 -2.75 -12.75
N TYR A 95 1.89 -2.40 -11.47
CA TYR A 95 1.83 -1.00 -11.04
C TYR A 95 3.14 -0.27 -11.33
N ARG A 96 4.29 -0.86 -11.02
CA ARG A 96 5.60 -0.26 -11.35
C ARG A 96 5.75 0.00 -12.84
N ALA A 97 5.36 -0.95 -13.70
CA ALA A 97 5.40 -0.76 -15.14
C ALA A 97 4.51 0.41 -15.60
N LEU A 98 3.29 0.52 -15.06
CA LEU A 98 2.38 1.63 -15.35
C LEU A 98 2.97 2.98 -14.90
N LEU A 99 3.44 3.07 -13.66
CA LEU A 99 4.01 4.28 -13.09
C LEU A 99 5.25 4.74 -13.89
N ALA A 100 6.15 3.81 -14.22
CA ALA A 100 7.34 4.10 -15.01
C ALA A 100 7.01 4.58 -16.43
N THR A 101 6.00 3.98 -17.07
CA THR A 101 5.59 4.38 -18.43
C THR A 101 4.95 5.77 -18.44
N VAL A 102 4.04 6.06 -17.49
CA VAL A 102 3.41 7.37 -17.37
C VAL A 102 4.46 8.45 -17.11
N ARG A 103 5.37 8.21 -16.16
CA ARG A 103 6.45 9.14 -15.87
C ARG A 103 7.42 9.31 -17.04
N GLY A 104 7.72 8.23 -17.75
CA GLY A 104 8.56 8.25 -18.96
C GLY A 104 7.98 9.11 -20.09
N ASN A 105 6.66 9.30 -20.13
CA ASN A 105 5.98 10.20 -21.06
C ASN A 105 5.95 11.67 -20.58
N GLY A 106 6.46 11.96 -19.38
CA GLY A 106 6.44 13.29 -18.77
C GLY A 106 5.11 13.65 -18.09
N ASP A 107 4.19 12.70 -17.97
CA ASP A 107 2.93 12.87 -17.25
C ASP A 107 3.12 12.60 -15.75
N ILE A 108 2.15 13.03 -14.93
CA ILE A 108 2.16 12.82 -13.49
C ILE A 108 1.29 11.62 -13.12
N GLU A 109 1.86 10.67 -12.41
CA GLU A 109 1.16 9.60 -11.72
C GLU A 109 1.19 9.77 -10.19
N VAL A 110 0.22 9.17 -9.50
CA VAL A 110 0.17 9.17 -8.03
C VAL A 110 0.05 7.74 -7.52
N ALA A 111 1.09 7.26 -6.84
CA ALA A 111 1.11 5.93 -6.22
C ALA A 111 0.65 5.99 -4.76
N THR A 112 -0.41 5.26 -4.43
CA THR A 112 -0.91 5.13 -3.07
C THR A 112 -1.22 3.69 -2.68
N ALA A 113 -1.23 3.41 -1.38
CA ALA A 113 -1.71 2.15 -0.83
C ALA A 113 -2.46 2.35 0.49
N THR A 114 -3.21 1.35 0.94
CA THR A 114 -3.92 1.42 2.24
C THR A 114 -2.96 1.37 3.44
N SER A 115 -1.85 0.60 3.35
CA SER A 115 -0.86 0.47 4.42
C SER A 115 0.48 1.12 4.07
N GLY A 116 1.24 1.52 5.09
CA GLY A 116 2.58 2.11 4.90
C GLY A 116 3.57 1.13 4.27
N VAL A 117 3.50 -0.15 4.65
CA VAL A 117 4.35 -1.21 4.09
C VAL A 117 4.06 -1.41 2.60
N ALA A 118 2.78 -1.50 2.20
CA ALA A 118 2.43 -1.61 0.79
C ALA A 118 2.84 -0.37 0.00
N ALA A 119 2.68 0.83 0.59
CA ALA A 119 3.10 2.08 -0.02
C ALA A 119 4.61 2.11 -0.27
N SER A 120 5.43 1.65 0.68
CA SER A 120 6.91 1.66 0.55
C SER A 120 7.46 0.78 -0.55
N ILE A 121 6.67 -0.16 -1.09
CA ILE A 121 7.11 -1.04 -2.19
C ILE A 121 6.98 -0.33 -3.55
N MET A 122 6.12 0.69 -3.65
CA MET A 122 5.97 1.48 -4.87
C MET A 122 6.89 2.71 -4.85
N PRO A 123 7.49 3.10 -5.99
CA PRO A 123 8.30 4.31 -6.08
C PRO A 123 7.50 5.54 -5.61
N ALA A 124 8.04 6.25 -4.60
CA ALA A 124 7.41 7.38 -3.92
C ALA A 124 5.99 7.11 -3.36
N GLY A 125 5.64 5.84 -3.15
CA GLY A 125 4.32 5.46 -2.66
C GLY A 125 4.02 6.08 -1.29
N ARG A 126 2.79 6.58 -1.13
CA ARG A 126 2.28 7.09 0.15
C ARG A 126 1.02 6.35 0.59
N THR A 127 0.71 6.41 1.88
CA THR A 127 -0.60 5.92 2.32
C THR A 127 -1.70 6.80 1.73
N ALA A 128 -2.80 6.19 1.28
CA ALA A 128 -3.93 6.92 0.71
C ALA A 128 -4.48 7.98 1.68
N HIS A 129 -4.52 7.67 2.98
CA HIS A 129 -4.92 8.61 4.03
C HIS A 129 -4.04 9.87 4.04
N SER A 130 -2.71 9.72 3.95
CA SER A 130 -1.78 10.86 3.99
C SER A 130 -1.78 11.68 2.70
N ARG A 131 -1.88 11.00 1.54
CA ARG A 131 -1.88 11.62 0.21
C ARG A 131 -3.18 12.38 -0.05
N PHE A 132 -4.31 11.74 0.18
CA PHE A 132 -5.62 12.31 -0.11
C PHE A 132 -6.26 12.99 1.09
N LYS A 133 -5.57 13.11 2.24
CA LYS A 133 -6.11 13.74 3.46
C LYS A 133 -7.48 13.15 3.85
N ILE A 134 -7.58 11.82 3.81
CA ILE A 134 -8.82 11.11 4.16
C ILE A 134 -9.01 11.21 5.69
N PRO A 135 -10.17 11.68 6.17
CA PRO A 135 -10.49 11.70 7.60
C PRO A 135 -10.38 10.30 8.23
N LEU A 136 -9.81 10.22 9.44
CA LEU A 136 -9.75 8.96 10.19
C LEU A 136 -11.15 8.45 10.60
N ASN A 137 -12.04 9.39 10.94
CA ASN A 137 -13.44 9.13 11.19
C ASN A 137 -14.21 9.53 9.95
N ILE A 138 -14.59 8.53 9.15
CA ILE A 138 -15.26 8.75 7.87
C ILE A 138 -16.70 8.24 7.93
N GLU A 139 -17.61 9.12 7.53
CA GLU A 139 -19.04 8.87 7.44
C GLU A 139 -19.51 8.88 5.99
N GLU A 140 -20.71 8.39 5.74
CA GLU A 140 -21.29 8.38 4.39
C GLU A 140 -21.49 9.81 3.88
N GLY A 141 -21.11 10.07 2.63
CA GLY A 141 -21.15 11.43 2.05
C GLY A 141 -20.03 12.37 2.50
N SER A 142 -19.03 11.87 3.22
CA SER A 142 -17.83 12.65 3.59
C SER A 142 -17.00 13.05 2.37
N TYR A 143 -16.15 14.06 2.56
CA TYR A 143 -15.13 14.48 1.59
C TYR A 143 -13.74 14.31 2.22
N CYS A 144 -12.72 14.23 1.38
CA CYS A 144 -11.34 14.40 1.79
C CYS A 144 -11.11 15.82 2.34
N SER A 145 -10.19 15.98 3.29
CA SER A 145 -9.97 17.25 4.00
C SER A 145 -9.11 18.27 3.26
N PHE A 146 -8.66 17.99 2.03
CA PHE A 146 -7.93 18.99 1.23
C PHE A 146 -8.88 20.02 0.61
N THR A 147 -8.41 21.26 0.47
CA THR A 147 -9.18 22.35 -0.16
C THR A 147 -8.91 22.41 -1.67
N LYS A 148 -9.80 23.05 -2.44
CA LYS A 148 -9.62 23.23 -3.91
C LYS A 148 -8.34 23.99 -4.27
N GLN A 149 -7.86 24.85 -3.38
CA GLN A 149 -6.66 25.67 -3.57
C GLN A 149 -5.38 24.97 -3.09
N SER A 150 -5.49 23.82 -2.43
CA SER A 150 -4.35 23.07 -1.90
C SER A 150 -3.45 22.52 -3.01
N GLY A 151 -2.18 22.29 -2.69
CA GLY A 151 -1.25 21.63 -3.61
C GLY A 151 -1.66 20.20 -3.94
N THR A 152 -2.25 19.49 -2.96
CA THR A 152 -2.88 18.18 -3.18
C THR A 152 -3.96 18.23 -4.26
N ALA A 153 -4.87 19.21 -4.24
CA ALA A 153 -5.90 19.34 -5.27
C ALA A 153 -5.29 19.60 -6.66
N LYS A 154 -4.30 20.50 -6.74
CA LYS A 154 -3.59 20.77 -7.99
C LYS A 154 -2.83 19.55 -8.53
N LEU A 155 -2.17 18.79 -7.65
CA LEU A 155 -1.52 17.53 -8.01
C LEU A 155 -2.54 16.57 -8.64
N LEU A 156 -3.68 16.36 -7.98
CA LEU A 156 -4.73 15.44 -8.47
C LEU A 156 -5.36 15.92 -9.78
N GLN A 157 -5.47 17.24 -9.99
CA GLN A 157 -5.91 17.81 -11.25
C GLN A 157 -4.91 17.56 -12.39
N MET A 158 -3.61 17.55 -12.11
CA MET A 158 -2.57 17.29 -13.11
C MET A 158 -2.33 15.79 -13.35
N ALA A 159 -2.58 14.94 -12.34
CA ALA A 159 -2.32 13.51 -12.44
C ALA A 159 -3.10 12.86 -13.59
N SER A 160 -2.43 12.08 -14.43
CA SER A 160 -3.04 11.29 -15.51
C SER A 160 -3.45 9.89 -15.04
N LEU A 161 -2.75 9.36 -14.01
CA LEU A 161 -2.99 8.05 -13.42
C LEU A 161 -2.90 8.13 -11.88
N ILE A 162 -3.86 7.51 -11.18
CA ILE A 162 -3.79 7.33 -9.72
C ILE A 162 -3.94 5.84 -9.41
N ILE A 163 -2.99 5.28 -8.66
CA ILE A 163 -3.01 3.89 -8.19
C ILE A 163 -3.30 3.85 -6.70
N TRP A 164 -4.19 2.96 -6.28
CA TRP A 164 -4.45 2.65 -4.86
C TRP A 164 -4.39 1.13 -4.63
N ASP A 165 -3.27 0.66 -4.09
CA ASP A 165 -3.05 -0.75 -3.74
C ASP A 165 -3.63 -1.13 -2.35
N GLU A 166 -3.95 -2.41 -2.18
CA GLU A 166 -4.63 -2.96 -1.00
C GLU A 166 -5.97 -2.26 -0.67
N ALA A 167 -6.72 -1.89 -1.70
CA ALA A 167 -8.03 -1.24 -1.60
C ALA A 167 -9.09 -2.17 -0.99
N SER A 168 -8.92 -3.50 -1.05
CA SER A 168 -9.84 -4.48 -0.43
C SER A 168 -9.89 -4.35 1.11
N MET A 169 -8.81 -3.84 1.72
CA MET A 169 -8.72 -3.60 3.16
C MET A 169 -9.34 -2.27 3.60
N THR A 170 -9.72 -1.41 2.66
CA THR A 170 -10.19 -0.05 2.93
C THR A 170 -11.72 -0.01 2.97
N LYS A 171 -12.28 0.81 3.87
CA LYS A 171 -13.72 1.02 3.94
C LYS A 171 -14.20 1.74 2.68
N ARG A 172 -15.35 1.35 2.12
CA ARG A 172 -15.91 1.98 0.91
C ARG A 172 -16.04 3.49 1.03
N GLN A 173 -16.38 3.98 2.21
CA GLN A 173 -16.54 5.42 2.49
C GLN A 173 -15.26 6.22 2.20
N ALA A 174 -14.07 5.64 2.39
CA ALA A 174 -12.80 6.30 2.07
C ALA A 174 -12.59 6.48 0.56
N VAL A 175 -12.98 5.48 -0.22
CA VAL A 175 -12.93 5.55 -1.68
C VAL A 175 -14.01 6.49 -2.22
N GLU A 176 -15.20 6.44 -1.63
CA GLU A 176 -16.32 7.33 -1.98
C GLU A 176 -16.01 8.79 -1.64
N ALA A 177 -15.35 9.07 -0.51
CA ALA A 177 -14.94 10.43 -0.17
C ALA A 177 -13.87 10.98 -1.13
N LEU A 178 -12.97 10.11 -1.60
CA LEU A 178 -12.03 10.50 -2.66
C LEU A 178 -12.77 10.81 -3.96
N ASP A 179 -13.73 9.98 -4.38
CA ASP A 179 -14.55 10.22 -5.56
C ASP A 179 -15.30 11.57 -5.46
N MET A 180 -15.97 11.83 -4.34
CA MET A 180 -16.70 13.07 -4.11
C MET A 180 -15.78 14.29 -4.17
N SER A 181 -14.61 14.24 -3.53
CA SER A 181 -13.62 15.33 -3.60
C SER A 181 -13.04 15.51 -5.00
N MET A 182 -12.77 14.42 -5.72
CA MET A 182 -12.25 14.46 -7.09
C MET A 182 -13.27 15.08 -8.06
N ARG A 183 -14.54 14.69 -7.96
CA ARG A 183 -15.63 15.30 -8.75
C ARG A 183 -15.72 16.81 -8.54
N ASP A 184 -15.54 17.25 -7.30
CA ASP A 184 -15.64 18.65 -6.90
C ASP A 184 -14.45 19.50 -7.39
N ILE A 185 -13.21 18.98 -7.32
CA ILE A 185 -12.02 19.69 -7.82
C ILE A 185 -11.90 19.67 -9.34
N MET A 186 -12.42 18.63 -10.00
CA MET A 186 -12.40 18.53 -11.46
C MET A 186 -13.56 19.26 -12.13
N GLY A 187 -14.62 19.62 -11.37
CA GLY A 187 -15.83 20.21 -11.93
C GLY A 187 -16.65 19.24 -12.79
N CYS A 188 -16.48 17.93 -12.60
CA CYS A 188 -17.14 16.87 -13.37
C CYS A 188 -18.00 15.98 -12.46
N PRO A 189 -19.18 16.46 -11.98
CA PRO A 189 -19.96 15.78 -10.94
C PRO A 189 -20.57 14.45 -11.36
N ARG A 190 -20.69 14.20 -12.68
CA ARG A 190 -21.27 12.98 -13.25
C ARG A 190 -20.23 11.91 -13.58
N SER A 191 -18.95 12.25 -13.55
CA SER A 191 -17.88 11.31 -13.91
C SER A 191 -17.22 10.80 -12.63
N PRO A 192 -17.14 9.48 -12.42
CA PRO A 192 -16.35 8.91 -11.33
C PRO A 192 -14.94 9.51 -11.31
N PHE A 193 -14.49 9.88 -10.12
CA PHE A 193 -13.23 10.55 -9.81
C PHE A 193 -12.96 11.77 -10.69
N GLY A 194 -14.00 12.49 -11.09
CA GLY A 194 -13.88 13.66 -11.95
C GLY A 194 -13.32 13.33 -13.35
N GLY A 195 -13.48 12.09 -13.82
CA GLY A 195 -13.01 11.63 -15.12
C GLY A 195 -11.53 11.23 -15.17
N LYS A 196 -10.87 11.11 -14.02
CA LYS A 196 -9.48 10.60 -13.94
C LYS A 196 -9.41 9.08 -14.10
N THR A 197 -8.26 8.62 -14.59
CA THR A 197 -7.96 7.18 -14.63
C THR A 197 -7.46 6.73 -13.26
N ILE A 198 -8.21 5.83 -12.64
CA ILE A 198 -7.90 5.29 -11.31
C ILE A 198 -7.75 3.78 -11.41
N VAL A 199 -6.70 3.24 -10.77
CA VAL A 199 -6.46 1.79 -10.67
C VAL A 199 -6.45 1.40 -9.21
N PHE A 200 -7.49 0.69 -8.79
CA PHE A 200 -7.52 0.02 -7.49
C PHE A 200 -6.88 -1.36 -7.61
N GLY A 201 -6.10 -1.73 -6.59
CA GLY A 201 -5.48 -3.03 -6.44
C GLY A 201 -5.96 -3.73 -5.19
N GLY A 202 -6.12 -5.04 -5.24
CA GLY A 202 -6.38 -5.79 -4.02
C GLY A 202 -6.69 -7.26 -4.25
N ASP A 203 -7.01 -7.92 -3.16
CA ASP A 203 -7.45 -9.31 -3.14
C ASP A 203 -8.49 -9.46 -2.02
N PHE A 204 -9.73 -9.73 -2.39
CA PHE A 204 -10.81 -9.93 -1.41
C PHE A 204 -10.72 -11.27 -0.67
N ARG A 205 -9.77 -12.13 -1.05
CA ARG A 205 -9.40 -13.34 -0.30
C ARG A 205 -8.52 -13.01 0.91
N GLN A 206 -8.00 -11.79 0.98
CA GLN A 206 -7.21 -11.30 2.11
C GLN A 206 -8.10 -10.60 3.15
N VAL A 207 -7.51 -9.71 3.94
CA VAL A 207 -8.17 -9.03 5.05
C VAL A 207 -9.21 -8.02 4.54
N LEU A 208 -10.42 -8.09 5.08
CA LEU A 208 -11.50 -7.13 4.82
C LEU A 208 -11.35 -5.88 5.71
N PRO A 209 -12.11 -4.80 5.44
CA PRO A 209 -12.01 -3.58 6.23
C PRO A 209 -12.30 -3.81 7.70
N VAL A 210 -11.46 -3.21 8.56
CA VAL A 210 -11.57 -3.38 10.01
C VAL A 210 -12.75 -2.56 10.55
N ILE A 211 -13.77 -3.25 11.05
CA ILE A 211 -14.89 -2.68 11.79
C ILE A 211 -14.81 -3.15 13.24
N ARG A 212 -14.40 -2.25 14.15
CA ARG A 212 -14.27 -2.57 15.58
C ARG A 212 -15.61 -3.07 16.12
N LYS A 213 -15.61 -4.29 16.69
CA LYS A 213 -16.82 -4.97 17.21
C LYS A 213 -17.93 -5.14 16.15
N GLY A 214 -17.58 -5.10 14.86
CA GLY A 214 -18.53 -5.24 13.77
C GLY A 214 -18.99 -6.68 13.54
N THR A 215 -20.25 -6.82 13.15
CA THR A 215 -20.81 -8.09 12.65
C THR A 215 -20.30 -8.39 11.24
N ARG A 216 -20.42 -9.64 10.78
CA ARG A 216 -20.12 -10.03 9.39
C ARG A 216 -20.85 -9.18 8.36
N SER A 217 -22.11 -8.83 8.64
CA SER A 217 -22.91 -7.97 7.77
C SER A 217 -22.31 -6.56 7.68
N GLN A 218 -21.97 -5.96 8.82
CA GLN A 218 -21.34 -4.63 8.86
C GLN A 218 -19.98 -4.59 8.16
N ILE A 219 -19.15 -5.64 8.31
CA ILE A 219 -17.88 -5.75 7.59
C ILE A 219 -18.12 -5.82 6.08
N THR A 220 -19.08 -6.66 5.65
CA THR A 220 -19.44 -6.79 4.23
C THR A 220 -19.95 -5.47 3.66
N GLU A 221 -20.79 -4.75 4.41
CA GLU A 221 -21.34 -3.45 4.04
C GLU A 221 -20.26 -2.36 3.91
N ALA A 222 -19.17 -2.48 4.67
CA ALA A 222 -18.03 -1.58 4.57
C ALA A 222 -17.09 -1.90 3.40
N THR A 223 -17.25 -3.02 2.69
CA THR A 223 -16.35 -3.39 1.58
C THR A 223 -16.59 -2.53 0.35
N LEU A 224 -15.53 -2.32 -0.44
CA LEU A 224 -15.59 -1.61 -1.72
C LEU A 224 -16.63 -2.23 -2.68
N ARG A 225 -16.89 -3.54 -2.60
CA ARG A 225 -17.93 -4.23 -3.39
C ARG A 225 -19.36 -3.76 -3.12
N ARG A 226 -19.59 -3.03 -2.02
CA ARG A 226 -20.88 -2.43 -1.67
C ARG A 226 -20.96 -0.94 -2.02
N SER A 227 -19.90 -0.38 -2.58
CA SER A 227 -19.92 0.98 -3.09
C SER A 227 -20.70 1.09 -4.39
N TYR A 228 -21.35 2.24 -4.60
CA TYR A 228 -21.92 2.58 -5.92
C TYR A 228 -20.86 2.66 -7.03
N LEU A 229 -19.59 2.80 -6.66
CA LEU A 229 -18.47 2.82 -7.60
C LEU A 229 -18.15 1.44 -8.16
N TRP A 230 -18.50 0.35 -7.46
CA TRP A 230 -18.06 -0.98 -7.84
C TRP A 230 -18.50 -1.37 -9.26
N ASP A 231 -19.75 -1.05 -9.60
CA ASP A 231 -20.34 -1.40 -10.90
C ASP A 231 -19.75 -0.60 -12.07
N CYS A 232 -19.11 0.55 -11.81
CA CYS A 232 -18.39 1.30 -12.84
C CYS A 232 -16.92 0.90 -12.96
N MET A 233 -16.40 0.01 -12.11
CA MET A 233 -15.01 -0.44 -12.18
C MET A 233 -14.85 -1.58 -13.19
N VAL A 234 -13.94 -1.39 -14.15
CA VAL A 234 -13.52 -2.46 -15.05
C VAL A 234 -12.65 -3.45 -14.27
N GLN A 235 -13.14 -4.68 -14.13
CA GLN A 235 -12.48 -5.74 -13.40
C GLN A 235 -11.40 -6.41 -14.26
N LEU A 236 -10.15 -6.34 -13.82
CA LEU A 236 -8.99 -6.97 -14.45
C LEU A 236 -8.49 -8.07 -13.53
N LYS A 237 -8.45 -9.31 -14.03
CA LYS A 237 -8.04 -10.47 -13.23
C LYS A 237 -6.63 -10.91 -13.60
N LEU A 238 -5.77 -11.04 -12.59
CA LEU A 238 -4.48 -11.73 -12.69
C LEU A 238 -4.61 -13.07 -11.97
N VAL A 239 -4.29 -14.16 -12.66
CA VAL A 239 -4.48 -15.53 -12.18
C VAL A 239 -3.14 -16.26 -12.06
N ARG A 240 -2.18 -15.97 -12.95
CA ARG A 240 -0.88 -16.64 -12.94
C ARG A 240 -0.06 -16.27 -11.70
N ASN A 241 0.20 -17.24 -10.82
CA ASN A 241 1.09 -17.04 -9.68
C ASN A 241 2.56 -16.99 -10.16
N MET A 242 3.24 -15.88 -9.90
CA MET A 242 4.62 -15.66 -10.29
C MET A 242 5.61 -15.87 -9.14
N ARG A 243 5.14 -15.89 -7.89
CA ARG A 243 5.99 -15.99 -6.69
C ARG A 243 6.29 -17.44 -6.30
N ALA A 244 5.30 -18.32 -6.36
CA ALA A 244 5.39 -19.71 -5.95
C ALA A 244 5.45 -20.67 -7.16
N GLN A 245 6.10 -20.26 -8.25
CA GLN A 245 6.17 -21.06 -9.50
C GLN A 245 6.86 -22.42 -9.29
N SER A 246 7.83 -22.48 -8.38
CA SER A 246 8.56 -23.70 -8.03
C SER A 246 7.75 -24.68 -7.17
N ASP A 247 6.61 -24.24 -6.62
CA ASP A 247 5.75 -25.05 -5.74
C ASP A 247 4.28 -24.86 -6.14
N ALA A 248 3.92 -25.46 -7.27
CA ALA A 248 2.58 -25.37 -7.83
C ALA A 248 1.51 -25.96 -6.89
N TRP A 249 1.86 -26.99 -6.12
CA TRP A 249 0.94 -27.59 -5.15
C TRP A 249 0.60 -26.60 -4.04
N PHE A 250 1.60 -25.94 -3.46
CA PHE A 250 1.37 -24.94 -2.41
C PHE A 250 0.61 -23.71 -2.94
N ALA A 251 0.93 -23.26 -4.16
CA ALA A 251 0.20 -22.18 -4.81
C ALA A 251 -1.29 -22.52 -4.98
N ASP A 252 -1.62 -23.73 -5.44
CA ASP A 252 -3.00 -24.17 -5.60
C ASP A 252 -3.70 -24.35 -4.24
N TYR A 253 -3.01 -24.91 -3.24
CA TYR A 253 -3.52 -25.01 -1.87
C TYR A 253 -3.91 -23.64 -1.30
N LEU A 254 -3.04 -22.63 -1.41
CA LEU A 254 -3.36 -21.27 -0.96
C LEU A 254 -4.57 -20.67 -1.69
N LEU A 255 -4.74 -20.97 -2.97
CA LEU A 255 -5.91 -20.52 -3.74
C LEU A 255 -7.19 -21.22 -3.26
N ARG A 256 -7.16 -22.53 -3.00
CA ARG A 256 -8.31 -23.27 -2.45
C ARG A 256 -8.71 -22.76 -1.07
N VAL A 257 -7.73 -22.48 -0.21
CA VAL A 257 -7.96 -21.83 1.09
C VAL A 257 -8.61 -20.45 0.91
N GLY A 258 -8.03 -19.59 0.07
CA GLY A 258 -8.53 -18.23 -0.16
C GLY A 258 -9.92 -18.18 -0.82
N ASN A 259 -10.25 -19.16 -1.66
CA ASN A 259 -11.57 -19.29 -2.30
C ASN A 259 -12.60 -19.99 -1.40
N GLY A 260 -12.19 -20.55 -0.25
CA GLY A 260 -13.06 -21.31 0.65
C GLY A 260 -13.51 -22.66 0.08
N THR A 261 -12.69 -23.27 -0.78
CA THR A 261 -12.95 -24.57 -1.42
C THR A 261 -12.08 -25.70 -0.88
N GLU A 262 -11.16 -25.40 0.04
CA GLU A 262 -10.35 -26.41 0.72
C GLU A 262 -11.23 -27.28 1.65
N GLU A 263 -10.87 -28.56 1.76
CA GLU A 263 -11.59 -29.47 2.64
C GLU A 263 -11.48 -29.05 4.09
N VAL A 264 -12.61 -29.13 4.79
CA VAL A 264 -12.72 -28.81 6.22
C VAL A 264 -13.14 -30.04 7.00
N ASN A 265 -12.69 -30.12 8.24
CA ASN A 265 -13.13 -31.16 9.16
C ASN A 265 -14.60 -30.93 9.61
N LYS A 266 -15.12 -31.82 10.47
CA LYS A 266 -16.51 -31.74 10.98
C LYS A 266 -16.83 -30.43 11.73
N GLU A 267 -15.81 -29.70 12.18
CA GLU A 267 -15.93 -28.43 12.89
C GLU A 267 -15.80 -27.21 11.96
N GLY A 268 -15.58 -27.44 10.66
CA GLY A 268 -15.35 -26.38 9.68
C GLY A 268 -13.93 -25.82 9.67
N ASN A 269 -12.97 -26.52 10.29
CA ASN A 269 -11.56 -26.11 10.34
C ASN A 269 -10.76 -26.75 9.20
N ILE A 270 -9.84 -25.97 8.61
CA ILE A 270 -8.89 -26.46 7.60
C ILE A 270 -7.75 -27.20 8.30
N GLY A 271 -7.43 -28.41 7.84
CA GLY A 271 -6.26 -29.15 8.30
C GLY A 271 -4.99 -28.62 7.63
N LEU A 272 -4.01 -28.18 8.42
CA LEU A 272 -2.71 -27.78 7.88
C LEU A 272 -1.87 -29.03 7.53
N PRO A 273 -1.10 -29.01 6.43
CA PRO A 273 -0.16 -30.07 6.10
C PRO A 273 0.86 -30.29 7.24
N SER A 274 1.17 -31.56 7.55
CA SER A 274 2.10 -31.92 8.62
C SER A 274 3.47 -31.28 8.44
N ASP A 275 3.91 -31.15 7.18
CA ASP A 275 5.27 -30.71 6.83
C ASP A 275 5.51 -29.22 7.10
N ILE A 276 4.43 -28.44 7.29
CA ILE A 276 4.50 -27.02 7.66
C ILE A 276 4.08 -26.76 9.11
N CYS A 277 3.75 -27.81 9.86
CA CYS A 277 3.34 -27.72 11.25
C CYS A 277 4.50 -28.05 12.19
N LEU A 278 4.59 -27.30 13.28
CA LEU A 278 5.44 -27.66 14.40
C LEU A 278 4.60 -28.30 15.50
N GLU A 279 5.10 -29.39 16.08
CA GLU A 279 4.46 -30.01 17.24
C GLU A 279 4.40 -29.01 18.41
N CYS A 280 3.18 -28.74 18.88
CA CYS A 280 2.90 -27.89 20.03
C CYS A 280 2.48 -28.78 21.22
N LYS A 281 3.23 -28.70 22.32
CA LYS A 281 2.98 -29.45 23.56
C LYS A 281 2.17 -28.64 24.59
N GLY A 282 1.80 -27.41 24.27
CA GLY A 282 1.01 -26.49 25.10
C GLY A 282 1.80 -25.84 26.23
N ASN A 283 3.14 -25.76 26.11
CA ASN A 283 3.99 -25.20 27.17
C ASN A 283 4.86 -24.03 26.65
N GLU A 284 5.50 -23.31 27.57
CA GLU A 284 6.32 -22.14 27.22
C GLU A 284 7.50 -22.46 26.29
N THR A 285 7.98 -23.71 26.30
CA THR A 285 9.08 -24.16 25.43
C THR A 285 8.67 -24.26 23.96
N ASP A 286 7.38 -24.33 23.64
CA ASP A 286 6.94 -24.37 22.24
C ASP A 286 7.20 -23.05 21.51
N LEU A 287 7.11 -21.92 22.22
CA LEU A 287 7.46 -20.62 21.65
C LEU A 287 8.96 -20.54 21.35
N GLU A 288 9.78 -21.08 22.23
CA GLU A 288 11.24 -21.13 22.03
C GLU A 288 11.58 -22.05 20.87
N ARG A 289 10.94 -23.22 20.78
CA ARG A 289 11.07 -24.12 19.63
C ARG A 289 10.69 -23.45 18.32
N LEU A 290 9.60 -22.67 18.29
CA LEU A 290 9.22 -21.90 17.10
C LEU A 290 10.32 -20.92 16.70
N ILE A 291 10.83 -20.15 17.67
CA ILE A 291 11.90 -19.19 17.43
C ILE A 291 13.16 -19.90 16.92
N ASP A 292 13.58 -21.00 17.55
CA ASP A 292 14.78 -21.75 17.16
C ASP A 292 14.64 -22.43 15.79
N THR A 293 13.42 -22.83 15.42
CA THR A 293 13.14 -23.39 14.09
C THR A 293 13.27 -22.34 13.01
N VAL A 294 12.72 -21.14 13.23
CA VAL A 294 12.75 -20.06 12.24
C VAL A 294 14.13 -19.39 12.19
N PHE A 295 14.74 -19.18 13.35
CA PHE A 295 16.05 -18.53 13.54
C PHE A 295 17.09 -19.48 14.15
N PRO A 296 17.52 -20.54 13.44
CA PRO A 296 18.52 -21.47 13.94
C PRO A 296 19.91 -20.83 14.04
N ASN A 297 20.59 -21.04 15.17
CA ASN A 297 21.93 -20.47 15.43
C ASN A 297 21.95 -18.93 15.29
N LEU A 298 20.92 -18.26 15.83
CA LEU A 298 20.75 -16.80 15.73
C LEU A 298 22.05 -16.03 16.03
N ASN A 299 22.73 -16.37 17.13
CA ASN A 299 23.94 -15.68 17.59
C ASN A 299 25.11 -15.75 16.60
N ASP A 300 25.25 -16.87 15.88
CA ASP A 300 26.36 -17.08 14.96
C ASP A 300 26.14 -16.34 13.63
N ASN A 301 24.89 -15.99 13.32
CA ASN A 301 24.49 -15.37 12.06
C ASN A 301 24.03 -13.90 12.21
N LEU A 302 24.22 -13.28 13.37
CA LEU A 302 23.78 -11.91 13.64
C LEU A 302 24.38 -10.87 12.70
N THR A 303 25.60 -11.13 12.22
CA THR A 303 26.32 -10.23 11.32
C THR A 303 25.98 -10.46 9.85
N ASP A 304 25.23 -11.52 9.51
CA ASP A 304 24.78 -11.79 8.14
C ASP A 304 23.42 -11.11 7.90
N PRO A 305 23.37 -10.03 7.11
CA PRO A 305 22.11 -9.35 6.82
C PRO A 305 21.12 -10.28 6.09
N ASN A 306 21.61 -11.16 5.21
CA ASN A 306 20.75 -12.06 4.45
C ASN A 306 20.05 -13.08 5.36
N TYR A 307 20.75 -13.56 6.38
CA TYR A 307 20.17 -14.46 7.38
C TYR A 307 18.95 -13.81 8.06
N ILE A 308 19.08 -12.54 8.48
CA ILE A 308 18.03 -11.83 9.21
C ILE A 308 16.85 -11.46 8.29
N ILE A 309 17.10 -10.92 7.11
CA ILE A 309 16.03 -10.40 6.24
C ILE A 309 15.16 -11.50 5.59
N CYS A 310 15.68 -12.72 5.46
CA CYS A 310 14.95 -13.83 4.84
C CYS A 310 14.03 -14.60 5.81
N ARG A 311 13.87 -14.12 7.05
CA ARG A 311 13.13 -14.83 8.11
C ARG A 311 12.15 -13.89 8.80
N ALA A 312 10.97 -14.39 9.11
CA ALA A 312 9.95 -13.65 9.84
C ALA A 312 9.05 -14.62 10.62
N ILE A 313 8.60 -14.17 11.80
CA ILE A 313 7.53 -14.82 12.55
C ILE A 313 6.33 -13.87 12.53
N LEU A 314 5.19 -14.37 12.04
CA LEU A 314 3.94 -13.62 11.99
C LEU A 314 2.99 -14.12 13.07
N SER A 315 2.25 -13.19 13.69
CA SER A 315 1.21 -13.52 14.66
C SER A 315 -0.02 -12.65 14.44
N THR A 316 -1.19 -13.15 14.86
CA THR A 316 -2.49 -12.52 14.61
C THR A 316 -2.79 -11.34 15.54
N ARG A 317 -2.07 -11.19 16.66
CA ARG A 317 -2.27 -10.12 17.64
C ARG A 317 -0.96 -9.46 18.01
N ASN A 318 -1.00 -8.13 18.14
CA ASN A 318 0.16 -7.33 18.54
C ASN A 318 0.75 -7.78 19.88
N GLU A 319 -0.07 -8.14 20.86
CA GLU A 319 0.41 -8.68 22.15
C GLU A 319 1.38 -9.86 21.98
N PHE A 320 1.08 -10.79 21.07
CA PHE A 320 1.96 -11.93 20.79
C PHE A 320 3.17 -11.53 19.97
N VAL A 321 3.04 -10.57 19.05
CA VAL A 321 4.16 -10.00 18.30
C VAL A 321 5.15 -9.34 19.27
N ASP A 322 4.65 -8.50 20.18
CA ASP A 322 5.45 -7.81 21.20
C ASP A 322 6.16 -8.82 22.11
N ARG A 323 5.45 -9.87 22.55
CA ARG A 323 6.05 -10.94 23.36
C ARG A 323 7.16 -11.70 22.61
N ILE A 324 6.96 -12.01 21.33
CA ILE A 324 7.98 -12.67 20.50
C ILE A 324 9.18 -11.74 20.28
N ASN A 325 8.92 -10.48 19.95
CA ASN A 325 9.96 -9.48 19.73
C ASN A 325 10.80 -9.26 21.00
N MET A 326 10.18 -9.20 22.18
CA MET A 326 10.91 -9.08 23.44
C MET A 326 11.78 -10.32 23.69
N LYS A 327 11.25 -11.54 23.51
CA LYS A 327 12.06 -12.77 23.59
C LYS A 327 13.21 -12.80 22.59
N MET A 328 13.02 -12.24 21.39
CA MET A 328 14.09 -12.11 20.39
C MET A 328 15.14 -11.09 20.82
N ILE A 329 14.73 -9.91 21.31
CA ILE A 329 15.62 -8.86 21.83
C ILE A 329 16.52 -9.41 22.94
N GLU A 330 15.96 -10.17 23.89
CA GLU A 330 16.70 -10.82 24.98
C GLU A 330 17.76 -11.83 24.51
N ARG A 331 17.64 -12.36 23.29
CA ARG A 331 18.59 -13.33 22.73
C ARG A 331 19.78 -12.68 22.03
N PHE A 332 19.67 -11.41 21.61
CA PHE A 332 20.78 -10.71 20.96
C PHE A 332 21.87 -10.38 21.99
N ARG A 333 23.13 -10.59 21.60
CA ARG A 333 24.29 -10.16 22.39
C ARG A 333 24.56 -8.68 22.12
N GLY A 334 24.26 -7.83 23.11
CA GLY A 334 24.53 -6.39 23.04
C GLY A 334 23.95 -5.64 24.23
N ASP A 335 24.30 -4.37 24.34
CA ASP A 335 23.75 -3.50 25.38
C ASP A 335 22.31 -3.12 25.05
N VAL A 336 21.42 -3.25 26.04
CA VAL A 336 20.02 -2.84 25.90
C VAL A 336 19.96 -1.32 25.90
N MET A 337 19.34 -0.76 24.87
CA MET A 337 19.05 0.67 24.77
C MET A 337 17.54 0.91 24.83
N THR A 338 17.11 1.74 25.78
CA THR A 338 15.70 2.12 25.94
C THR A 338 15.50 3.55 25.45
N TYR A 339 14.61 3.71 24.48
CA TYR A 339 14.19 5.01 23.98
C TYR A 339 12.82 5.33 24.56
N HIS A 340 12.74 6.35 25.40
CA HIS A 340 11.47 6.82 25.97
C HIS A 340 10.81 7.80 25.00
N SER A 341 9.51 7.60 24.71
CA SER A 341 8.73 8.60 24.00
C SER A 341 8.45 9.81 24.91
N PHE A 342 8.37 11.00 24.31
CA PHE A 342 7.73 12.16 24.91
C PHE A 342 6.38 12.32 24.22
N ASP A 343 5.29 12.06 24.95
CA ASP A 343 3.92 12.34 24.50
C ASP A 343 3.50 13.76 24.86
#